data_AF-A0A5S9MF34-F1
#
_entry.id   AF-A0A5S9MF34-F1
#
_cell.length_a   1.000
_cell.length_b   1.000
_cell.length_c   1.000
_cell.angle_alpha   90.00
_cell.angle_beta   90.00
_cell.angle_gamma   90.00
#
_symmetry.space_group_name_H-M   'P 1'
#
loop_
_entity.id
_entity.type
_entity.pdbx_description
1 polymer ?
#
loop_
_entity_poly.entity_id
_entity_poly.type
_entity_poly.pdbx_seq_one_letter_code
_entity_poly.pdbx_strand_id
1 'polypeptide(L)'
;MTCGVCLEACPNVNDKSSFMGPAPLSQVRLFNAHPTGAMNKSDRLEEIMGDGGLANCGNSQNCVQACPKGIPLTTSIAALNRDTTLQAFRNFFGSDHAE
;
A
#
# COMPACT_ATOMS: atom_id res chain seq x y z
N MET A 1 -1.85 16.76 -0.69
CA MET A 1 -0.56 17.37 -1.13
C MET A 1 0.45 16.24 -1.28
N THR A 2 1.04 16.11 -2.46
CA THR A 2 2.09 15.12 -2.78
C THR A 2 3.47 15.72 -2.50
N CYS A 3 3.84 15.80 -1.22
CA CYS A 3 5.08 16.49 -0.79
C CYS A 3 6.34 15.62 -0.80
N GLY A 4 6.24 14.29 -0.95
CA GLY A 4 7.40 13.40 -1.01
C GLY A 4 8.15 13.15 0.31
N VAL A 5 7.90 13.93 1.38
CA VAL A 5 8.65 13.82 2.66
C VAL A 5 8.68 12.39 3.24
N CYS A 6 7.57 11.67 3.16
CA CYS A 6 7.50 10.29 3.64
C CYS A 6 8.28 9.28 2.79
N LEU A 7 8.57 9.60 1.53
CA LEU A 7 9.43 8.81 0.65
C LEU A 7 10.88 9.01 1.06
N GLU A 8 11.32 10.27 1.20
CA GLU A 8 12.68 10.62 1.62
C GLU A 8 13.03 10.08 3.02
N ALA A 9 12.07 10.12 3.95
CA ALA A 9 12.26 9.59 5.29
C ALA A 9 12.34 8.06 5.35
N CYS A 10 11.89 7.35 4.30
CA CYS A 10 11.78 5.89 4.32
C CYS A 10 13.11 5.25 3.85
N PRO A 11 13.79 4.45 4.68
CA PRO A 11 15.06 3.81 4.30
C PRO A 11 14.90 2.79 3.17
N ASN A 12 13.68 2.28 2.95
CA ASN A 12 13.40 1.28 1.91
C ASN A 12 13.05 1.92 0.55
N VAL A 13 12.92 3.24 0.48
CA VAL A 13 12.77 3.96 -0.79
C VAL A 13 14.15 4.51 -1.14
N ASN A 14 14.85 3.82 -2.05
CA ASN A 14 16.20 4.17 -2.47
C ASN A 14 16.54 3.47 -3.80
N ASP A 15 17.67 3.82 -4.41
CA ASP A 15 18.09 3.32 -5.74
C ASP A 15 18.35 1.80 -5.81
N LYS A 16 18.39 1.10 -4.68
CA LYS A 16 18.62 -0.34 -4.57
C LYS A 16 17.35 -1.14 -4.28
N SER A 17 16.19 -0.47 -4.20
CA SER A 17 14.91 -1.07 -3.82
C SER A 17 13.84 -0.72 -4.85
N SER A 18 13.00 -1.69 -5.22
CA SER A 18 11.82 -1.48 -6.06
C SER A 18 10.63 -0.88 -5.30
N PHE A 19 10.76 -0.64 -3.98
CA PHE A 19 9.63 -0.22 -3.15
C PHE A 19 9.02 1.11 -3.59
N MET A 20 7.73 1.08 -3.92
CA MET A 20 6.98 2.28 -4.34
C MET A 20 6.84 3.34 -3.22
N GLY A 21 6.96 2.92 -1.96
CA GLY A 21 6.94 3.81 -0.81
C GLY A 21 5.57 4.00 -0.14
N PRO A 22 5.55 4.69 1.02
CA PRO A 22 4.35 4.84 1.85
C PRO A 22 3.23 5.71 1.25
N ALA A 23 3.57 6.74 0.47
CA ALA A 23 2.59 7.63 -0.13
C ALA A 23 1.61 6.91 -1.10
N PRO A 24 2.09 6.20 -2.14
CA PRO A 24 1.19 5.51 -3.06
C PRO A 24 0.40 4.39 -2.38
N LEU A 25 1.00 3.67 -1.42
CA LEU A 25 0.26 2.67 -0.63
C LEU A 25 -0.91 3.31 0.12
N SER A 26 -0.70 4.41 0.84
CA SER A 26 -1.80 5.08 1.54
C SER A 26 -2.88 5.61 0.58
N GLN A 27 -2.52 5.93 -0.67
CA GLN A 27 -3.45 6.32 -1.71
C GLN A 27 -4.33 5.14 -2.18
N VAL A 28 -3.78 3.93 -2.26
CA VAL A 28 -4.57 2.72 -2.56
C VAL A 28 -5.67 2.52 -1.52
N ARG A 29 -5.35 2.66 -0.23
CA ARG A 29 -6.36 2.57 0.84
C ARG A 29 -7.44 3.63 0.68
N LEU A 30 -7.06 4.88 0.37
CA LEU A 30 -8.01 5.97 0.17
C LEU A 30 -8.98 5.66 -0.98
N PHE A 31 -8.47 5.18 -2.12
CA PHE A 31 -9.33 4.83 -3.26
C PHE A 31 -10.21 3.61 -2.98
N ASN A 32 -9.68 2.59 -2.29
CA ASN A 32 -10.46 1.41 -1.94
C ASN A 32 -11.57 1.71 -0.91
N ALA A 33 -11.44 2.79 -0.14
CA ALA A 33 -12.48 3.27 0.78
C ALA A 33 -13.55 4.12 0.09
N HIS A 34 -13.30 4.62 -1.13
CA HIS A 34 -14.27 5.41 -1.88
C HIS A 34 -15.28 4.51 -2.59
N PRO A 35 -16.61 4.80 -2.57
CA PRO A 35 -17.62 3.94 -3.18
C PRO A 35 -17.36 3.62 -4.66
N THR A 36 -16.91 4.59 -5.45
CA THR A 36 -16.56 4.36 -6.87
C THR A 36 -15.23 3.62 -7.04
N GLY A 37 -14.31 3.72 -6.07
CA GLY A 37 -13.02 3.05 -6.12
C GLY A 37 -13.09 1.60 -5.61
N ALA A 38 -14.12 1.25 -4.83
CA ALA A 38 -14.34 -0.08 -4.30
C ALA A 38 -14.51 -1.16 -5.38
N MET A 39 -15.04 -0.79 -6.56
CA MET A 39 -15.19 -1.71 -7.69
C MET A 39 -13.86 -2.21 -8.24
N ASN A 40 -12.79 -1.41 -8.12
CA ASN A 40 -11.44 -1.77 -8.60
C ASN A 40 -10.51 -2.10 -7.42
N LYS A 41 -11.09 -2.55 -6.29
CA LYS A 41 -10.33 -2.84 -5.07
C LYS A 41 -9.40 -4.03 -5.28
N SER A 42 -9.88 -5.10 -5.90
CA SER A 42 -9.10 -6.30 -6.24
C SER A 42 -7.83 -5.94 -7.00
N ASP A 43 -7.97 -5.21 -8.10
CA ASP A 43 -6.88 -4.89 -9.02
C ASP A 43 -5.78 -4.09 -8.31
N ARG A 44 -6.17 -3.12 -7.46
CA ARG A 44 -5.18 -2.35 -6.68
C ARG A 44 -4.52 -3.18 -5.58
N LEU A 45 -5.23 -4.12 -4.97
CA LEU A 45 -4.66 -5.01 -3.96
C LEU A 45 -3.67 -5.97 -4.59
N GLU A 46 -3.97 -6.48 -5.77
CA GLU A 46 -3.08 -7.38 -6.52
C GLU A 46 -1.82 -6.65 -6.99
N GLU A 47 -1.95 -5.43 -7.49
CA GLU A 47 -0.80 -4.61 -7.88
C GLU A 47 0.17 -4.38 -6.69
N ILE A 48 -0.36 -4.03 -5.51
CA ILE A 48 0.49 -3.83 -4.32
C ILE A 48 0.96 -5.13 -3.66
N MET A 49 0.47 -6.29 -4.10
CA MET A 49 1.00 -7.60 -3.72
C MET A 49 2.20 -8.00 -4.58
N GLY A 50 2.40 -7.35 -5.73
CA GLY A 50 3.55 -7.56 -6.63
C GLY A 50 4.87 -7.01 -6.10
N ASP A 51 5.92 -7.15 -6.92
CA ASP A 51 7.25 -6.60 -6.60
C ASP A 51 7.18 -5.07 -6.45
N GLY A 52 7.96 -4.55 -5.50
CA GLY A 52 7.91 -3.14 -5.13
C GLY A 52 6.70 -2.73 -4.30
N GLY A 53 5.80 -3.67 -3.98
CA GLY A 53 4.58 -3.44 -3.21
C GLY A 53 4.75 -3.51 -1.69
N LEU A 54 3.68 -3.92 -0.99
CA LEU A 54 3.59 -3.95 0.48
C LEU A 54 4.72 -4.75 1.14
N ALA A 55 5.12 -5.86 0.52
CA ALA A 55 6.14 -6.76 1.07
C ALA A 55 7.50 -6.06 1.26
N ASN A 56 7.77 -4.99 0.52
CA ASN A 56 9.03 -4.25 0.59
C ASN A 56 9.01 -3.16 1.69
N CYS A 57 7.90 -3.02 2.43
CA CYS A 57 7.83 -2.18 3.62
C CYS A 57 8.53 -2.86 4.81
N GLY A 58 9.67 -2.31 5.25
CA GLY A 58 10.42 -2.80 6.41
C GLY A 58 9.93 -2.28 7.77
N ASN A 59 8.78 -1.59 7.80
CA ASN A 59 8.17 -1.06 9.02
C ASN A 59 9.10 -0.17 9.89
N SER A 60 9.90 0.70 9.27
CA SER A 60 10.76 1.66 9.99
C SER A 60 10.01 2.80 10.67
N GLN A 61 8.76 3.06 10.28
CA GLN A 61 7.85 4.07 10.83
C GLN A 61 8.30 5.54 10.73
N ASN A 62 9.41 5.84 10.07
CA ASN A 62 9.86 7.22 9.83
C ASN A 62 8.80 8.05 9.07
N CYS A 63 8.07 7.41 8.16
CA CYS A 63 7.09 8.06 7.29
C CYS A 63 5.94 8.72 8.06
N VAL A 64 5.44 8.10 9.14
CA VAL A 64 4.34 8.66 9.94
C VAL A 64 4.82 9.83 10.81
N GLN A 65 6.08 9.78 11.29
CA GLN A 65 6.66 10.86 12.09
C GLN A 65 6.99 12.08 11.23
N ALA A 66 7.50 11.88 10.02
CA ALA A 66 7.91 12.95 9.13
C ALA A 66 6.75 13.63 8.39
N CYS A 67 5.55 13.03 8.38
CA CYS A 67 4.44 13.55 7.58
C CYS A 67 3.95 14.92 8.10
N PRO A 68 4.08 16.02 7.33
CA PRO A 68 3.68 17.36 7.78
C PRO A 68 2.15 17.52 7.89
N LYS A 69 1.39 16.54 7.40
CA LYS A 69 -0.07 16.50 7.45
C LYS A 69 -0.60 15.54 8.51
N GLY A 70 0.27 14.85 9.25
CA GLY A 70 -0.15 13.87 10.26
C GLY A 70 -0.97 12.71 9.69
N ILE A 71 -0.74 12.33 8.42
CA ILE A 71 -1.44 11.19 7.81
C ILE A 71 -0.96 9.92 8.52
N PRO A 72 -1.87 9.04 8.99
CA PRO A 72 -1.52 7.83 9.71
C PRO A 72 -1.04 6.73 8.74
N LEU A 73 0.13 6.94 8.12
CA LEU A 73 0.67 6.10 7.04
C LEU A 73 0.89 4.64 7.49
N THR A 74 1.41 4.43 8.69
CA THR A 74 1.64 3.08 9.24
C THR A 74 0.33 2.33 9.46
N THR A 75 -0.71 3.00 9.98
CA THR A 75 -2.04 2.42 10.12
C THR A 75 -2.68 2.11 8.76
N SER A 76 -2.50 2.99 7.76
CA SER A 76 -2.95 2.72 6.40
C SER A 76 -2.29 1.48 5.80
N ILE A 77 -0.97 1.33 5.95
CA ILE A 77 -0.22 0.17 5.46
C ILE A 77 -0.63 -1.10 6.22
N ALA A 78 -0.84 -1.03 7.53
CA ALA A 78 -1.32 -2.18 8.32
C ALA A 78 -2.72 -2.65 7.88
N ALA A 79 -3.63 -1.72 7.58
CA ALA A 79 -4.93 -2.05 7.02
C ALA A 79 -4.82 -2.72 5.64
N LEU A 80 -3.90 -2.25 4.79
CA LEU A 80 -3.65 -2.88 3.50
C LEU A 80 -3.05 -4.27 3.63
N ASN A 81 -2.12 -4.52 4.57
CA ASN A 81 -1.62 -5.87 4.84
C ASN A 81 -2.74 -6.85 5.20
N ARG A 82 -3.73 -6.41 5.98
CA ARG A 82 -4.92 -7.22 6.26
C ARG A 82 -5.73 -7.48 4.99
N ASP A 83 -6.00 -6.43 4.21
CA ASP A 83 -6.80 -6.52 2.99
C ASP A 83 -6.13 -7.42 1.93
N THR A 84 -4.81 -7.32 1.75
CA THR A 84 -4.07 -8.20 0.83
C THR A 84 -3.94 -9.63 1.33
N THR A 85 -3.87 -9.85 2.64
CA THR A 85 -3.95 -11.22 3.20
C THR A 85 -5.30 -11.87 2.87
N LEU A 86 -6.39 -11.11 3.00
CA LEU A 86 -7.72 -11.59 2.63
C LEU A 86 -7.84 -11.78 1.12
N GLN A 87 -7.28 -10.88 0.31
CA GLN A 87 -7.25 -11.02 -1.14
C GLN A 87 -6.43 -12.24 -1.56
N ALA A 88 -5.25 -12.47 -0.98
CA ALA A 88 -4.43 -13.66 -1.26
C ALA A 88 -5.18 -14.96 -0.95
N PHE A 89 -5.90 -15.01 0.18
CA PHE A 89 -6.76 -16.14 0.51
C PHE A 89 -7.88 -16.33 -0.52
N ARG A 90 -8.52 -15.24 -0.96
CA ARG A 90 -9.53 -15.28 -2.03
C ARG A 90 -8.96 -15.74 -3.36
N ASN A 91 -7.77 -15.27 -3.75
CA ASN A 91 -7.14 -15.65 -5.00
C ASN A 91 -6.68 -17.12 -4.99
N PHE A 92 -6.32 -17.65 -3.82
CA PHE A 92 -5.89 -19.04 -3.67
C PHE A 92 -7.06 -20.04 -3.62
N PHE A 93 -8.16 -19.69 -2.96
CA PHE A 93 -9.31 -20.60 -2.76
C PHE A 93 -10.55 -20.26 -3.58
N GLY A 94 -10.68 -19.02 -4.07
CA GLY A 94 -11.76 -18.56 -4.92
C GLY A 94 -11.46 -18.89 -6.37
N SER A 95 -12.42 -19.49 -7.06
CA SER A 95 -12.34 -19.92 -8.47
C SER A 95 -12.33 -18.78 -9.49
N ASP A 96 -12.03 -17.55 -9.09
CA ASP A 96 -12.13 -16.37 -9.97
C ASP A 96 -10.86 -16.28 -10.83
N HIS A 97 -10.70 -17.25 -11.73
CA HIS A 97 -10.09 -17.01 -13.03
C HIS A 97 -11.10 -16.20 -13.85
N ALA A 98 -11.19 -14.90 -13.58
CA ALA A 98 -11.69 -13.96 -14.57
C ALA A 98 -10.46 -13.45 -15.32
N GLU A 99 -10.27 -14.06 -16.49
CA GLU A 99 -9.41 -13.73 -17.63
C GLU A 99 -8.78 -12.33 -17.66
#